data_AF-A0AAD5CUM7-F1
#
_entry.id   AF-A0AAD5CUM7-F1
#
_cell.length_a   1.000
_cell.length_b   1.000
_cell.length_c   1.000
_cell.angle_alpha   90.00
_cell.angle_beta   90.00
_cell.angle_gamma   90.00
#
_symmetry.space_group_name_H-M   'P 1'
#
loop_
_entity.id
_entity.type
_entity.pdbx_description
1 polymer ?
#
loop_
_entity_poly.entity_id
_entity_poly.type
_entity_poly.pdbx_seq_one_letter_code
_entity_poly.pdbx_strand_id
1 'polypeptide(L)'
;MEHPRFINNPLYISGISYMGLLIPVITLEVYKGNECGSEQHLNIKGYLIVSAFTDRFIDINSRLEFAHRVALISDDIYEVLKNTRVSVIVNI
;
A
#
# COMPACT_ATOMS: atom_id res chain seq x y z
N MET A 1 -10.25 -27.96 -4.43
CA MET A 1 -9.65 -26.96 -5.34
C MET A 1 -10.62 -26.76 -6.51
N GLU A 2 -11.28 -25.60 -6.60
CA GLU A 2 -12.39 -25.39 -7.56
C GLU A 2 -11.92 -25.03 -8.98
N HIS A 3 -10.71 -24.49 -9.12
CA HIS A 3 -10.16 -24.06 -10.41
C HIS A 3 -8.71 -24.56 -10.63
N PRO A 4 -8.49 -25.89 -10.73
CA PRO A 4 -7.16 -26.48 -10.82
C PRO A 4 -6.37 -26.03 -12.06
N ARG A 5 -7.06 -25.63 -13.14
CA ARG A 5 -6.42 -25.15 -14.38
C ARG A 5 -5.57 -23.88 -14.21
N PHE A 6 -5.78 -23.11 -13.14
CA PHE A 6 -5.06 -21.84 -12.92
C PHE A 6 -3.83 -21.98 -12.02
N ILE A 7 -3.58 -23.15 -11.42
CA ILE A 7 -2.54 -23.30 -10.38
C ILE A 7 -1.13 -22.93 -10.90
N ASN A 8 -0.85 -23.24 -12.16
CA ASN A 8 0.45 -22.97 -12.79
C ASN A 8 0.52 -21.61 -13.47
N ASN A 9 -0.59 -20.86 -13.54
CA ASN A 9 -0.59 -19.55 -14.19
C ASN A 9 0.24 -18.55 -13.39
N PRO A 10 1.00 -17.67 -14.06
CA PRO A 10 1.64 -16.55 -13.38
C PRO A 10 0.59 -15.73 -12.60
N LEU A 11 0.76 -15.64 -11.28
CA LEU A 11 -0.12 -14.90 -10.40
C LEU A 11 0.50 -13.54 -10.08
N TYR A 12 -0.29 -12.49 -10.31
CA TYR A 12 -0.01 -11.14 -9.86
C TYR A 12 -1.15 -10.67 -8.97
N ILE A 13 -0.81 -10.08 -7.82
CA ILE A 13 -1.79 -9.55 -6.87
C ILE A 13 -1.77 -8.02 -6.98
N SER A 14 -2.91 -7.39 -7.22
CA SER A 14 -2.94 -5.94 -7.40
C SER A 14 -4.05 -5.26 -6.62
N GLY A 15 -3.82 -4.01 -6.22
CA GLY A 15 -4.83 -3.20 -5.56
C GLY A 15 -4.64 -1.70 -5.75
N ILE A 16 -5.68 -0.94 -5.42
CA ILE A 16 -5.71 0.51 -5.52
C ILE A 16 -6.13 1.13 -4.19
N SER A 17 -5.70 2.37 -3.92
CA SER A 17 -6.17 3.14 -2.77
C SER A 17 -5.89 2.40 -1.44
N TYR A 18 -6.90 2.13 -0.63
CA TYR A 18 -6.76 1.49 0.68
C TYR A 18 -6.17 0.06 0.63
N MET A 19 -6.17 -0.58 -0.54
CA MET A 19 -5.56 -1.89 -0.74
C MET A 19 -4.03 -1.88 -0.55
N GLY A 20 -3.38 -0.72 -0.50
CA GLY A 20 -1.97 -0.61 -0.12
C GLY A 20 -1.64 -1.23 1.23
N LEU A 21 -2.61 -1.34 2.14
CA LEU A 21 -2.45 -2.03 3.42
C LEU A 21 -2.59 -3.56 3.32
N LEU A 22 -3.42 -4.05 2.42
CA LEU A 22 -3.78 -5.47 2.35
C LEU A 22 -2.91 -6.25 1.36
N ILE A 23 -2.61 -5.68 0.20
CA ILE A 23 -1.90 -6.37 -0.88
C ILE A 23 -0.52 -6.87 -0.43
N PRO A 24 0.31 -6.08 0.28
CA PRO A 24 1.59 -6.58 0.77
C PRO A 24 1.43 -7.72 1.77
N VAL A 25 0.43 -7.66 2.67
CA VAL A 25 0.16 -8.71 3.67
C VAL A 25 -0.28 -10.00 3.00
N ILE A 26 -1.26 -9.93 2.09
CA ILE A 26 -1.75 -11.10 1.35
C ILE A 26 -0.62 -11.72 0.52
N THR A 27 0.18 -10.88 -0.14
CA THR A 27 1.32 -11.34 -0.94
C THR A 27 2.34 -12.07 -0.07
N LEU A 28 2.66 -11.54 1.11
CA LEU A 28 3.56 -12.17 2.06
C LEU A 28 3.03 -13.54 2.52
N GLU A 29 1.74 -13.65 2.83
CA GLU A 29 1.13 -14.91 3.23
C GLU A 29 1.14 -15.95 2.10
N VAL A 30 0.99 -15.54 0.84
CA VAL A 30 1.17 -16.42 -0.32
C VAL A 30 2.62 -16.95 -0.40
N TYR A 31 3.62 -16.07 -0.24
CA TYR A 31 5.02 -16.49 -0.24
C TYR A 31 5.32 -17.47 0.91
N LYS A 32 4.89 -17.16 2.14
CA LYS A 32 5.06 -18.05 3.30
C LYS A 32 4.37 -19.40 3.08
N GLY A 33 3.14 -19.40 2.56
CA GLY A 33 2.43 -20.63 2.24
C GLY A 33 3.20 -21.50 1.25
N ASN A 34 3.77 -20.90 0.22
CA ASN A 34 4.62 -21.60 -0.75
C ASN A 34 5.89 -22.18 -0.11
N GLU A 35 6.56 -21.44 0.77
CA GLU A 35 7.78 -21.88 1.47
C GLU A 35 7.52 -23.01 2.47
N CYS A 36 6.38 -22.99 3.16
CA CYS A 36 5.98 -24.04 4.11
C CYS A 36 5.52 -25.35 3.44
N GLY A 37 5.60 -25.46 2.11
CA GLY A 37 5.18 -26.66 1.38
C GLY A 37 3.66 -26.84 1.33
N SER A 38 2.91 -25.74 1.26
CA SER A 38 1.47 -25.74 0.96
C SER A 38 1.11 -26.72 -0.16
N GLU A 39 0.03 -27.47 0.00
CA GLU A 39 -0.52 -28.35 -1.05
C GLU A 39 -0.83 -27.58 -2.35
N GLN A 40 -1.08 -26.28 -2.25
CA GLN A 40 -1.36 -25.39 -3.38
C GLN A 40 -0.21 -24.39 -3.51
N HIS A 41 0.79 -24.76 -4.31
CA HIS A 41 1.88 -23.84 -4.65
C HIS A 41 1.41 -22.85 -5.71
N LEU A 42 1.27 -21.58 -5.33
CA LEU A 42 0.83 -20.51 -6.23
C LEU A 42 2.04 -19.93 -6.98
N ASN A 43 1.98 -19.88 -8.31
CA ASN A 43 3.05 -19.33 -9.15
C ASN A 43 3.10 -17.79 -9.12
N ILE A 44 3.29 -17.20 -7.93
CA ILE A 44 3.34 -15.76 -7.70
C ILE A 44 4.59 -15.14 -8.35
N LYS A 45 4.39 -14.02 -9.05
CA LYS A 45 5.46 -13.25 -9.71
C LYS A 45 5.67 -11.88 -9.09
N GLY A 46 4.70 -11.38 -8.35
CA GLY A 46 4.80 -10.11 -7.65
C GLY A 46 3.44 -9.51 -7.38
N TYR A 47 3.48 -8.26 -6.92
CA TYR A 47 2.28 -7.48 -6.66
C TYR A 47 2.45 -6.05 -7.14
N LEU A 48 1.31 -5.36 -7.33
CA LEU A 48 1.26 -3.96 -7.72
C LEU A 48 0.27 -3.21 -6.83
N ILE A 49 0.66 -2.04 -6.33
CA ILE A 49 -0.25 -1.12 -5.64
C ILE A 49 -0.28 0.21 -6.39
N VAL A 50 -1.46 0.75 -6.62
CA VAL A 50 -1.68 1.98 -7.40
C VAL A 50 -2.33 3.04 -6.52
N SER A 51 -1.77 4.26 -6.51
CA SER A 51 -2.28 5.40 -5.72
C SER A 51 -2.68 5.01 -4.29
N ALA A 52 -1.83 4.22 -3.66
CA ALA A 52 -2.21 3.42 -2.51
C ALA A 52 -1.89 4.10 -1.18
N PHE A 53 -2.69 3.81 -0.16
CA PHE A 53 -2.38 4.19 1.22
C PHE A 53 -1.48 3.11 1.84
N THR A 54 -0.29 3.52 2.27
CA THR A 54 0.82 2.66 2.69
C THR A 54 1.34 3.02 4.08
N ASP A 55 1.45 4.31 4.39
CA ASP A 55 1.93 4.79 5.68
C ASP A 55 1.18 6.06 6.07
N ARG A 56 0.52 6.03 7.23
CA ARG A 56 -0.30 7.15 7.69
C ARG A 56 0.50 8.44 7.82
N PHE A 57 1.72 8.39 8.32
CA PHE A 57 2.50 9.58 8.56
C PHE A 57 2.97 10.19 7.24
N ILE A 58 3.55 9.38 6.36
CA ILE A 58 4.08 9.83 5.07
C ILE A 58 2.93 10.27 4.14
N ASP A 59 1.86 9.46 4.02
CA ASP A 59 0.78 9.72 3.07
C ASP A 59 -0.11 10.89 3.46
N ILE A 60 -0.26 11.18 4.76
CA ILE A 60 -1.06 12.34 5.20
C ILE A 60 -0.21 13.61 5.14
N ASN A 61 1.02 13.58 5.65
CA ASN A 61 1.85 14.80 5.68
C ASN A 61 2.31 15.23 4.28
N SER A 62 2.48 14.31 3.33
CA SER A 62 2.82 14.65 1.94
C SER A 62 1.71 15.38 1.18
N ARG A 63 0.46 15.34 1.65
CA ARG A 63 -0.68 16.02 1.00
C ARG A 63 -0.57 17.53 1.06
N LEU A 64 -0.08 18.07 2.18
CA LEU A 64 0.09 19.52 2.35
C LEU A 64 1.10 20.06 1.33
N GLU A 65 2.26 19.40 1.26
CA GLU A 65 3.32 19.67 0.30
C GLU A 65 2.85 19.54 -1.16
N PHE A 66 2.08 18.48 -1.46
CA PHE A 66 1.50 18.29 -2.78
C PHE A 66 0.57 19.45 -3.16
N ALA A 67 -0.38 19.79 -2.28
CA ALA A 67 -1.35 20.85 -2.52
C ALA A 67 -0.68 22.21 -2.75
N HIS A 68 0.37 22.53 -1.99
CA HIS A 68 1.13 23.77 -2.18
C HIS A 68 1.88 23.81 -3.51
N ARG A 69 2.64 22.76 -3.84
CA ARG A 69 3.42 22.70 -5.09
C ARG A 69 2.59 22.75 -6.36
N VAL A 70 1.33 22.32 -6.29
CA VAL A 70 0.39 22.40 -7.42
C VAL A 70 -0.57 23.58 -7.34
N ALA A 71 -0.25 24.59 -6.51
CA ALA A 71 -0.99 25.84 -6.35
C ALA A 71 -2.47 25.68 -5.95
N LEU A 72 -2.81 24.59 -5.23
CA LEU A 72 -4.14 24.40 -4.66
C LEU A 72 -4.36 25.18 -3.36
N ILE A 73 -3.28 25.57 -2.68
CA ILE A 73 -3.28 26.42 -1.49
C ILE A 73 -2.25 27.54 -1.63
N SER A 74 -2.50 28.68 -0.99
CA SER A 74 -1.57 29.82 -0.97
C SER A 74 -0.39 29.59 -0.02
N ASP A 75 0.65 30.40 -0.19
CA ASP A 75 1.81 30.43 0.71
C ASP A 75 1.39 30.69 2.15
N ASP A 76 0.47 31.62 2.40
CA ASP A 76 -0.03 31.92 3.74
C ASP A 76 -0.66 30.70 4.42
N ILE A 77 -1.47 29.92 3.69
CA ILE A 77 -2.10 28.69 4.20
C ILE A 77 -1.05 27.62 4.47
N TYR A 78 -0.10 27.44 3.54
CA TYR A 78 0.98 26.47 3.69
C TYR A 78 1.87 26.79 4.90
N GLU A 79 2.27 28.05 5.07
CA GLU A 79 3.11 28.51 6.17
C GLU A 79 2.45 28.33 7.55
N VAL A 80 1.13 28.50 7.64
CA VAL A 80 0.36 28.21 8.86
C VAL A 80 0.31 26.70 9.14
N LEU A 81 0.11 25.88 8.11
CA LEU A 81 -0.14 24.44 8.27
C LEU A 81 1.12 23.57 8.33
N LYS A 82 2.29 24.05 7.85
CA LYS A 82 3.54 23.25 7.78
C LYS A 82 4.02 22.74 9.14
N ASN A 83 3.66 23.43 10.22
CA ASN A 83 3.98 23.07 11.60
C ASN A 83 2.94 22.12 12.22
N THR A 84 1.77 21.98 11.60
CA THR A 84 0.70 21.05 12.00
C THR A 84 0.96 19.67 11.38
N ARG A 85 2.15 19.14 11.62
CA ARG A 85 2.45 17.74 11.26
C ARG A 85 1.53 16.86 12.08
N VAL A 86 0.97 15.82 11.45
CA VAL A 86 0.26 14.78 12.20
C VAL A 86 1.30 14.07 13.07
N SER A 87 1.43 14.55 14.32
CA SER A 87 2.24 13.93 15.36
C SER A 87 1.55 12.63 15.70
N VAL A 88 2.20 11.52 15.38
CA VAL A 88 1.67 10.23 15.77
C VAL A 88 1.84 10.13 17.29
N ILE A 89 0.73 9.99 18.00
CA ILE A 89 0.70 9.20 19.23
C ILE A 89 1.14 7.80 18.79
N VAL A 90 2.46 7.58 18.68
CA VAL A 90 3.04 6.24 18.60
C VAL A 90 3.18 5.80 20.04
N ASN A 91 2.06 5.40 20.65
CA ASN A 91 2.14 4.39 21.69
C ASN A 91 1.85 3.07 20.97
N ILE A 92 2.93 2.40 20.58
CA ILE A 92 2.96 0.93 20.61
C ILE A 92 3.47 0.58 22.00
#